data_AF-A0A0B8R406-F1
#
_entry.id   AF-A0A0B8R406-F1
#
_cell.length_a   1.000
_cell.length_b   1.000
_cell.length_c   1.000
_cell.angle_alpha   90.00
_cell.angle_beta   90.00
_cell.angle_gamma   90.00
#
_symmetry.space_group_name_H-M   'P 1'
#
loop_
_entity.id
_entity.type
_entity.pdbx_description
1 polymer ?
#
loop_
_entity_poly.entity_id
_entity_poly.type
_entity_poly.pdbx_seq_one_letter_code
_entity_poly.pdbx_strand_id
1 'polypeptide(L)'
;MKKRGLLLVSILMFFSFLTVACGSSENNEESGKKEKKEIELTIDQTTVTTDENGKALIEGTVDPKAKLSIDGATVKQDSDGRFTFTKIINSDSEARVYAKLIAVRKNYEDEEYSVIINNNSKAYNDNMAKQETIQKEEAAKAEKERKEAEEKAKQEEEEAAAKAATTDENTPSDDTVYGTLASKDTLTKEGDAFYKDEELDVLYSTVENDEIFQVLIQLGDESTIRKDLDKNHLTELARGYMESDATLIQTVSDESFVYESPSINKTYTVDYMLNDEGYVIAVYVTQAM
;
A
#
# COMPACT_ATOMS: atom_id res chain seq x y z
N MET A 1 -10.34 -4.68 36.14
CA MET A 1 -11.58 -5.24 36.74
C MET A 1 -12.30 -6.09 35.70
N LYS A 2 -12.70 -7.30 36.09
CA LYS A 2 -13.77 -8.22 35.60
C LYS A 2 -14.23 -8.11 34.12
N LYS A 3 -13.94 -9.15 33.31
CA LYS A 3 -14.83 -10.26 32.85
C LYS A 3 -15.57 -9.94 31.53
N ARG A 4 -15.24 -10.58 30.40
CA ARG A 4 -15.63 -11.94 29.91
C ARG A 4 -17.11 -12.12 29.52
N GLY A 5 -17.30 -12.50 28.26
CA GLY A 5 -18.34 -13.43 27.78
C GLY A 5 -19.74 -12.84 27.58
N LEU A 6 -20.68 -13.45 26.88
CA LEU A 6 -20.76 -14.67 26.05
C LEU A 6 -22.24 -14.68 25.57
N LEU A 7 -22.45 -15.00 24.30
CA LEU A 7 -23.57 -15.77 23.71
C LEU A 7 -24.72 -16.24 24.64
N LEU A 8 -25.99 -16.10 24.19
CA LEU A 8 -27.15 -17.02 24.38
C LEU A 8 -28.38 -16.41 23.65
N VAL A 9 -28.87 -17.00 22.55
CA VAL A 9 -29.93 -18.04 22.45
C VAL A 9 -31.23 -17.71 23.22
N SER A 10 -32.33 -17.55 22.47
CA SER A 10 -33.72 -17.73 22.93
C SER A 10 -34.51 -18.17 21.68
N ILE A 11 -34.87 -19.44 21.46
CA ILE A 11 -35.90 -20.25 22.13
C ILE A 11 -37.16 -19.43 22.43
N LEU A 12 -38.18 -19.63 21.60
CA LEU A 12 -39.58 -19.44 21.98
C LEU A 12 -40.34 -20.70 21.57
N MET A 13 -40.57 -21.58 22.55
CA MET A 13 -41.62 -22.60 22.46
C MET A 13 -42.96 -21.93 22.74
N PHE A 14 -43.99 -22.30 21.97
CA PHE A 14 -45.36 -22.27 22.47
C PHE A 14 -45.95 -23.67 22.39
N PHE A 15 -46.29 -24.17 23.58
CA PHE A 15 -46.96 -25.43 23.85
C PHE A 15 -48.41 -25.41 23.39
N SER A 16 -48.89 -26.54 22.88
CA SER A 16 -50.28 -26.97 23.04
C SER A 16 -50.29 -28.49 23.22
N PHE A 17 -50.96 -28.94 24.28
CA PHE A 17 -50.89 -30.26 24.88
C PHE A 17 -52.19 -31.05 24.62
N LEU A 18 -52.05 -32.38 24.45
CA LEU A 18 -53.00 -33.48 24.73
C LEU A 18 -54.11 -33.74 23.67
N THR A 19 -54.55 -34.96 23.30
CA THR A 19 -54.24 -36.36 23.64
C THR A 19 -55.04 -37.34 22.73
N VAL A 20 -54.46 -38.52 22.46
CA VAL A 20 -55.07 -39.89 22.37
C VAL A 20 -56.03 -40.24 21.21
N ALA A 21 -55.63 -41.16 20.33
CA ALA A 21 -56.14 -42.55 20.25
C ALA A 21 -55.70 -43.27 18.96
N CYS A 22 -55.44 -44.58 19.08
CA CYS A 22 -54.93 -45.54 18.09
C CYS A 22 -55.60 -45.55 16.71
N GLY A 23 -54.82 -45.93 15.69
CA GLY A 23 -55.37 -46.52 14.47
C GLY A 23 -54.38 -46.58 13.32
N SER A 24 -53.73 -47.74 13.16
CA SER A 24 -52.91 -48.15 12.02
C SER A 24 -53.42 -47.65 10.65
N SER A 25 -52.60 -46.89 9.95
CA SER A 25 -52.37 -47.07 8.51
C SER A 25 -51.06 -46.38 8.13
N GLU A 26 -50.08 -47.19 7.72
CA GLU A 26 -48.87 -46.73 7.03
C GLU A 26 -49.28 -45.91 5.80
N ASN A 27 -49.16 -44.59 5.88
CA ASN A 27 -48.98 -43.76 4.70
C ASN A 27 -47.56 -43.27 4.73
N ASN A 28 -46.73 -44.02 4.00
CA ASN A 28 -45.37 -43.68 3.66
C ASN A 28 -45.42 -42.41 2.79
N GLU A 29 -45.37 -41.23 3.41
CA GLU A 29 -45.03 -39.99 2.68
C GLU A 29 -43.53 -40.05 2.39
N GLU A 30 -43.23 -40.71 1.28
CA GLU A 30 -41.96 -40.64 0.59
C GLU A 30 -41.69 -39.16 0.26
N SER A 31 -40.92 -38.48 1.12
CA SER A 31 -40.39 -37.15 0.83
C SER A 31 -39.29 -37.28 -0.23
N GLY A 32 -39.69 -37.63 -1.45
CA GLY A 32 -38.81 -37.59 -2.61
C GLY A 32 -38.46 -36.14 -2.88
N LYS A 33 -37.24 -35.72 -2.52
CA LYS A 33 -36.60 -34.57 -3.17
C LYS A 33 -36.61 -34.86 -4.66
N LYS A 34 -37.53 -34.26 -5.41
CA LYS A 34 -37.47 -34.26 -6.87
C LYS A 34 -36.24 -33.45 -7.23
N GLU A 35 -35.14 -34.12 -7.56
CA GLU A 35 -34.00 -33.48 -8.23
C GLU A 35 -34.55 -32.75 -9.45
N LYS A 36 -34.37 -31.42 -9.45
CA LYS A 36 -34.72 -30.60 -10.59
C LYS A 36 -33.69 -30.89 -11.68
N LYS A 37 -34.14 -30.91 -12.93
CA LYS A 37 -33.25 -31.10 -14.08
C LYS A 37 -32.49 -29.81 -14.37
N GLU A 38 -31.27 -29.91 -14.88
CA GLU A 38 -30.47 -28.79 -15.36
C GLU A 38 -30.95 -28.33 -16.75
N ILE A 39 -30.81 -27.04 -17.06
CA ILE A 39 -31.12 -26.49 -18.39
C ILE A 39 -29.86 -26.59 -19.24
N GLU A 40 -29.98 -27.12 -20.46
CA GLU A 40 -28.83 -27.12 -21.38
C GLU A 40 -28.63 -25.70 -21.92
N LEU A 41 -27.50 -25.08 -21.56
CA LEU A 41 -27.03 -23.78 -22.05
C LEU A 41 -25.57 -23.93 -22.51
N THR A 42 -25.32 -23.68 -23.79
CA THR A 42 -23.97 -23.69 -24.37
C THR A 42 -23.66 -22.32 -24.96
N ILE A 43 -22.46 -21.83 -24.71
CA ILE A 43 -21.95 -20.58 -25.27
C ILE A 43 -20.82 -20.91 -26.24
N ASP A 44 -20.89 -20.37 -27.46
CA ASP A 44 -19.90 -20.67 -28.50
C ASP A 44 -18.51 -20.13 -28.12
N GLN A 45 -18.48 -18.95 -27.50
CA GLN A 45 -17.27 -18.30 -27.00
C GLN A 45 -17.49 -17.68 -25.61
N THR A 46 -16.70 -18.14 -24.64
CA THR A 46 -16.76 -17.66 -23.25
C THR A 46 -16.11 -16.29 -23.08
N THR A 47 -15.25 -15.92 -24.03
CA THR A 47 -14.57 -14.62 -24.13
C THR A 47 -14.69 -14.11 -25.56
N VAL A 48 -15.19 -12.90 -25.71
CA VAL A 48 -15.32 -12.20 -27.00
C VAL A 48 -14.65 -10.84 -26.93
N THR A 49 -14.30 -10.28 -28.09
CA THR A 49 -13.68 -8.95 -28.19
C THR A 49 -14.59 -8.07 -29.05
N THR A 50 -14.76 -6.81 -28.69
CA THR A 50 -15.56 -5.89 -29.50
C THR A 50 -14.86 -5.54 -30.82
N ASP A 51 -15.64 -5.14 -31.82
CA ASP A 51 -15.10 -4.38 -32.95
C ASP A 51 -14.72 -2.94 -32.55
N GLU A 52 -14.23 -2.16 -33.52
CA GLU A 52 -13.85 -0.76 -33.33
C GLU A 52 -15.02 0.14 -32.90
N ASN A 53 -16.26 -0.27 -33.15
CA ASN A 53 -17.47 0.45 -32.76
C ASN A 53 -18.00 -0.01 -31.39
N GLY A 54 -17.26 -0.86 -30.68
CA GLY A 54 -17.66 -1.38 -29.38
C GLY A 54 -18.70 -2.50 -29.45
N LYS A 55 -18.95 -3.07 -30.63
CA LYS A 55 -19.94 -4.14 -30.81
C LYS A 55 -19.31 -5.51 -30.53
N ALA A 56 -19.91 -6.28 -29.61
CA ALA A 56 -19.58 -7.69 -29.38
C ALA A 56 -20.79 -8.58 -29.73
N LEU A 57 -20.52 -9.67 -30.44
CA LEU A 57 -21.51 -10.70 -30.78
C LEU A 57 -21.36 -11.89 -29.82
N ILE A 58 -22.46 -12.29 -29.19
CA ILE A 58 -22.55 -13.46 -28.32
C ILE A 58 -23.52 -14.44 -28.98
N GLU A 59 -23.05 -15.67 -29.16
CA GLU A 59 -23.80 -16.75 -29.80
C GLU A 59 -23.77 -18.00 -28.93
N GLY A 60 -24.81 -18.81 -29.05
CA GLY A 60 -24.93 -20.05 -28.30
C GLY A 60 -26.25 -20.75 -28.54
N THR A 61 -26.48 -21.78 -27.74
CA THR A 61 -27.72 -22.56 -27.73
C THR A 61 -28.26 -22.67 -26.31
N VAL A 62 -29.58 -22.66 -26.18
CA VAL A 62 -30.29 -22.93 -24.94
C VAL A 62 -31.43 -23.89 -25.22
N ASP A 63 -31.84 -24.69 -24.24
CA ASP A 63 -33.05 -25.51 -24.34
C ASP A 63 -34.21 -24.72 -25.01
N PRO A 64 -34.79 -25.18 -26.14
CA PRO A 64 -35.80 -24.43 -26.89
C PRO A 64 -37.08 -24.10 -26.10
N LYS A 65 -37.28 -24.72 -24.94
CA LYS A 65 -38.42 -24.46 -24.03
C LYS A 65 -38.05 -23.56 -22.86
N ALA A 66 -36.79 -23.18 -22.70
CA ALA A 66 -36.33 -22.25 -21.67
C ALA A 66 -36.46 -20.80 -22.13
N LYS A 67 -36.61 -19.88 -21.17
CA LYS A 67 -36.54 -18.44 -21.43
C LYS A 67 -35.12 -17.97 -21.16
N LEU A 68 -34.51 -17.29 -22.13
CA LEU A 68 -33.17 -16.71 -21.97
C LEU A 68 -33.28 -15.19 -21.77
N SER A 69 -32.53 -14.69 -20.79
CA SER A 69 -32.25 -13.26 -20.66
C SER A 69 -30.76 -12.99 -20.62
N ILE A 70 -30.33 -11.88 -21.23
CA ILE A 70 -28.95 -11.40 -21.20
C ILE A 70 -28.97 -9.95 -20.72
N ASP A 71 -28.25 -9.66 -19.63
CA ASP A 71 -28.28 -8.37 -18.92
C ASP A 71 -29.71 -7.89 -18.60
N GLY A 72 -30.59 -8.84 -18.26
CA GLY A 72 -32.01 -8.59 -17.96
C GLY A 72 -32.92 -8.42 -19.18
N ALA A 73 -32.37 -8.33 -20.40
CA ALA A 73 -33.15 -8.28 -21.63
C ALA A 73 -33.51 -9.69 -22.11
N THR A 74 -34.78 -9.94 -22.45
CA THR A 74 -35.20 -11.23 -23.03
C THR A 74 -34.62 -11.40 -24.44
N VAL A 75 -33.97 -12.53 -24.69
CA VAL A 75 -33.35 -12.85 -25.98
C VAL A 75 -34.19 -13.90 -26.71
N LYS A 76 -34.48 -13.64 -27.99
CA LYS A 76 -35.19 -14.59 -28.84
C LYS A 76 -34.26 -15.69 -29.29
N GLN A 77 -34.79 -16.90 -29.34
CA GLN A 77 -34.13 -18.09 -29.83
C GLN A 77 -34.89 -18.58 -31.06
N ASP A 78 -34.25 -19.34 -31.94
CA ASP A 78 -34.93 -20.08 -33.01
C ASP A 78 -35.56 -21.40 -32.49
N SER A 79 -36.10 -22.22 -33.39
CA SER A 79 -36.73 -23.50 -33.04
C SER A 79 -35.77 -24.53 -32.45
N ASP A 80 -34.47 -24.38 -32.73
CA ASP A 80 -33.40 -25.26 -32.24
C ASP A 80 -32.73 -24.68 -30.99
N GLY A 81 -33.23 -23.54 -30.49
CA GLY A 81 -32.72 -22.89 -29.29
C GLY A 81 -31.47 -22.03 -29.54
N ARG A 82 -31.08 -21.81 -30.80
CA ARG A 82 -29.94 -20.93 -31.11
C ARG A 82 -30.33 -19.48 -30.87
N PHE A 83 -29.40 -18.72 -30.31
CA PHE A 83 -29.59 -17.30 -30.09
C PHE A 83 -28.37 -16.52 -30.57
N THR A 84 -28.61 -15.26 -30.93
CA THR A 84 -27.57 -14.26 -31.17
C THR A 84 -27.91 -13.02 -30.37
N PHE A 85 -26.90 -12.42 -29.74
CA PHE A 85 -27.04 -11.21 -28.96
C PHE A 85 -25.89 -10.26 -29.24
N THR A 86 -26.23 -9.01 -29.57
CA THR A 86 -25.24 -7.96 -29.76
C THR A 86 -25.20 -7.07 -28.53
N LYS A 87 -24.05 -6.99 -27.88
CA LYS A 87 -23.77 -5.99 -26.83
C LYS A 87 -22.96 -4.84 -27.43
N ILE A 88 -23.33 -3.62 -27.08
CA ILE A 88 -22.57 -2.41 -27.46
C ILE A 88 -21.91 -1.87 -26.19
N ILE A 89 -20.59 -1.73 -26.22
CA ILE A 89 -19.79 -1.14 -25.15
C ILE A 89 -19.39 0.27 -25.60
N ASN A 90 -19.93 1.27 -24.90
CA ASN A 90 -19.63 2.69 -25.14
C ASN A 90 -18.62 3.26 -24.13
N SER A 91 -18.00 2.40 -23.32
CA SER A 91 -17.01 2.82 -22.33
C SER A 91 -15.66 3.05 -22.98
N ASP A 92 -15.01 4.16 -22.65
CA ASP A 92 -13.64 4.48 -23.05
C ASP A 92 -12.61 4.16 -21.96
N SER A 93 -13.04 3.64 -20.82
CA SER A 93 -12.20 3.40 -19.64
C SER A 93 -12.23 1.94 -19.16
N GLU A 94 -13.27 1.19 -19.49
CA GLU A 94 -13.39 -0.21 -19.05
C GLU A 94 -12.74 -1.16 -20.06
N ALA A 95 -11.66 -1.82 -19.65
CA ALA A 95 -10.98 -2.83 -20.47
C ALA A 95 -11.81 -4.11 -20.67
N ARG A 96 -12.67 -4.44 -19.69
CA ARG A 96 -13.48 -5.66 -19.67
C ARG A 96 -14.86 -5.41 -19.09
N VAL A 97 -15.87 -5.97 -19.75
CA VAL A 97 -17.26 -5.96 -19.30
C VAL A 97 -17.80 -7.39 -19.30
N TYR A 98 -18.75 -7.70 -18.41
CA TYR A 98 -19.41 -8.99 -18.36
C TYR A 98 -20.82 -8.89 -18.94
N ALA A 99 -21.26 -9.90 -19.69
CA ALA A 99 -22.66 -10.10 -20.04
C ALA A 99 -23.20 -11.27 -19.23
N LYS A 100 -24.22 -11.02 -18.40
CA LYS A 100 -24.84 -12.06 -17.56
C LYS A 100 -26.00 -12.70 -18.31
N LEU A 101 -25.93 -14.01 -18.53
CA LEU A 101 -26.98 -14.82 -19.11
C LEU A 101 -27.72 -15.58 -18.01
N ILE A 102 -29.05 -15.63 -18.11
CA ILE A 102 -29.92 -16.37 -17.20
C ILE A 102 -30.94 -17.15 -18.02
N ALA A 103 -30.94 -18.47 -17.91
CA ALA A 103 -31.91 -19.35 -18.53
C ALA A 103 -32.87 -19.92 -17.47
N VAL A 104 -34.17 -19.85 -17.72
CA VAL A 104 -35.23 -20.24 -16.77
C VAL A 104 -36.23 -21.19 -17.43
N ARG A 105 -36.55 -22.30 -16.75
CA ARG A 105 -37.59 -23.25 -17.19
C ARG A 105 -38.32 -23.87 -15.99
N LYS A 106 -39.65 -23.99 -16.10
CA LYS A 106 -40.49 -24.56 -15.02
C LYS A 106 -40.07 -26.00 -14.70
N ASN A 107 -39.85 -26.28 -13.41
CA ASN A 107 -39.37 -27.56 -12.86
C ASN A 107 -37.91 -27.91 -13.19
N TYR A 108 -37.12 -26.93 -13.64
CA TYR A 108 -35.68 -27.01 -13.82
C TYR A 108 -34.99 -26.08 -12.80
N GLU A 109 -33.70 -26.25 -12.61
CA GLU A 109 -32.86 -25.25 -11.96
C GLU A 109 -32.56 -24.12 -12.95
N ASP A 110 -32.44 -22.90 -12.45
CA ASP A 110 -32.10 -21.76 -13.29
C ASP A 110 -30.59 -21.80 -13.56
N GLU A 111 -30.20 -21.59 -14.81
CA GLU A 111 -28.80 -21.59 -15.22
C GLU A 111 -28.29 -20.17 -15.41
N GLU A 112 -27.14 -19.88 -14.82
CA GLU A 112 -26.47 -18.58 -14.93
C GLU A 112 -25.09 -18.72 -15.58
N TYR A 113 -24.80 -17.86 -16.53
CA TYR A 113 -23.48 -17.83 -17.18
C TYR A 113 -23.00 -16.38 -17.38
N SER A 114 -21.69 -16.17 -17.43
CA SER A 114 -21.10 -14.86 -17.71
C SER A 114 -20.11 -14.94 -18.86
N VAL A 115 -20.34 -14.14 -19.90
CA VAL A 115 -19.39 -13.96 -21.01
C VAL A 115 -18.50 -12.76 -20.73
N ILE A 116 -17.19 -12.95 -20.90
CA ILE A 116 -16.20 -11.89 -20.79
C ILE A 116 -16.14 -11.16 -22.13
N ILE A 117 -16.28 -9.84 -22.11
CA ILE A 117 -16.15 -8.99 -23.30
C ILE A 117 -14.94 -8.09 -23.11
N ASN A 118 -13.89 -8.31 -23.90
CA ASN A 118 -12.74 -7.40 -23.97
C ASN A 118 -13.13 -6.19 -24.83
N ASN A 119 -12.96 -5.00 -24.27
CA ASN A 119 -13.22 -3.76 -24.97
C ASN A 119 -12.05 -3.44 -25.90
N ASN A 120 -12.32 -3.37 -27.19
CA ASN A 120 -11.39 -2.97 -28.24
C ASN A 120 -12.02 -1.87 -29.11
N SER A 121 -12.96 -1.11 -28.54
CA SER A 121 -13.56 0.03 -29.21
C SER A 121 -12.50 1.10 -29.50
N LYS A 122 -12.72 1.87 -30.56
CA LYS A 122 -11.87 3.01 -30.89
C LYS A 122 -11.79 4.01 -29.72
N ALA A 123 -12.91 4.24 -29.04
CA ALA A 123 -12.96 5.15 -27.90
C ALA A 123 -12.03 4.71 -26.76
N TYR A 124 -12.06 3.42 -26.40
CA TYR A 124 -11.17 2.84 -25.39
C TYR A 124 -9.70 2.91 -25.81
N ASN A 125 -9.38 2.49 -27.04
CA ASN A 125 -8.01 2.49 -27.52
C ASN A 125 -7.43 3.92 -27.65
N ASP A 126 -8.22 4.89 -28.10
CA ASP A 126 -7.83 6.30 -28.15
C ASP A 126 -7.58 6.86 -26.74
N ASN A 127 -8.39 6.48 -25.74
CA ASN A 127 -8.21 6.90 -24.35
C ASN A 127 -6.91 6.33 -23.77
N MET A 128 -6.64 5.04 -23.99
CA MET A 128 -5.39 4.40 -23.58
C MET A 128 -4.16 5.07 -24.19
N ALA A 129 -4.19 5.39 -25.49
CA ALA A 129 -3.09 6.11 -26.15
C ALA A 129 -2.87 7.52 -25.56
N LYS A 130 -3.96 8.23 -25.20
CA LYS A 130 -3.87 9.53 -24.52
C LYS A 130 -3.26 9.39 -23.12
N GLN A 131 -3.69 8.41 -22.33
CA GLN A 131 -3.14 8.17 -20.99
C GLN A 131 -1.65 7.80 -21.05
N GLU A 132 -1.25 6.97 -22.02
CA GLU A 132 0.16 6.62 -22.23
C GLU A 132 1.00 7.85 -22.59
N THR A 133 0.45 8.77 -23.38
CA THR A 133 1.12 10.03 -23.72
C THR A 133 1.29 10.92 -22.49
N ILE A 134 0.23 11.09 -21.69
CA ILE A 134 0.28 11.87 -20.44
C ILE A 134 1.32 11.29 -19.48
N GLN A 135 1.32 9.96 -19.28
CA GLN A 135 2.30 9.30 -18.40
C GLN A 135 3.75 9.51 -18.88
N LYS A 136 4.00 9.45 -20.20
CA LYS A 136 5.34 9.73 -20.75
C LYS A 136 5.77 11.18 -20.53
N GLU A 137 4.86 12.14 -20.68
CA GLU A 137 5.13 13.56 -20.43
C GLU A 137 5.40 13.83 -18.94
N GLU A 138 4.60 13.24 -18.04
CA GLU A 138 4.80 13.35 -16.59
C GLU A 138 6.11 12.71 -16.14
N ALA A 139 6.45 11.51 -16.65
CA ALA A 139 7.71 10.85 -16.36
C ALA A 139 8.92 11.66 -16.88
N ALA A 140 8.81 12.25 -18.07
CA ALA A 140 9.87 13.12 -18.61
C ALA A 140 10.06 14.39 -17.78
N LYS A 141 8.96 14.98 -17.27
CA LYS A 141 9.02 16.13 -16.37
C LYS A 141 9.68 15.78 -15.03
N ALA A 142 9.26 14.66 -14.41
CA ALA A 142 9.84 14.18 -13.15
C ALA A 142 11.35 13.86 -13.29
N GLU A 143 11.77 13.27 -14.41
CA GLU A 143 13.19 13.00 -14.70
C GLU A 143 14.00 14.30 -14.82
N LYS A 144 13.44 15.34 -15.45
CA LYS A 144 14.08 16.66 -15.56
C LYS A 144 14.24 17.31 -14.19
N GLU A 145 13.19 17.29 -13.37
CA GLU A 145 13.22 17.81 -11.99
C GLU A 145 14.25 17.06 -11.12
N ARG A 146 14.34 15.73 -11.24
CA ARG A 146 15.35 14.94 -10.51
C ARG A 146 16.78 15.31 -10.91
N LYS A 147 17.04 15.49 -12.22
CA LYS A 147 18.38 15.90 -12.69
C LYS A 147 18.75 17.30 -12.22
N GLU A 148 17.81 18.24 -12.24
CA GLU A 148 18.03 19.59 -11.72
C GLU A 148 18.31 19.58 -10.20
N ALA A 149 17.60 18.73 -9.44
CA ALA A 149 17.86 18.55 -8.01
C ALA A 149 19.23 17.91 -7.73
N GLU A 150 19.63 16.88 -8.50
CA GLU A 150 20.94 16.22 -8.36
C GLU A 150 22.10 17.18 -8.69
N GLU A 151 21.94 18.01 -9.73
CA GLU A 151 22.95 19.01 -10.11
C GLU A 151 23.09 20.11 -9.04
N LYS A 152 21.97 20.54 -8.44
CA LYS A 152 22.00 21.48 -7.32
C LYS A 152 22.66 20.88 -6.07
N ALA A 153 22.38 19.62 -5.75
CA ALA A 153 23.01 18.93 -4.62
C ALA A 153 24.53 18.79 -4.80
N LYS A 154 25.01 18.48 -6.02
CA LYS A 154 26.45 18.45 -6.31
C LYS A 154 27.12 19.82 -6.17
N GLN A 155 26.45 20.89 -6.60
CA GLN A 155 26.97 22.25 -6.41
C GLN A 155 27.07 22.62 -4.92
N GLU A 156 26.07 22.26 -4.12
CA GLU A 156 26.08 22.49 -2.67
C GLU A 156 27.18 21.67 -1.96
N GLU A 157 27.42 20.43 -2.40
CA GLU A 157 28.51 19.59 -1.89
C GLU A 157 29.90 20.14 -2.24
N GLU A 158 30.10 20.60 -3.48
CA GLU A 158 31.36 21.26 -3.90
C GLU A 158 31.59 22.59 -3.14
N GLU A 159 30.54 23.37 -2.88
CA GLU A 159 30.64 24.63 -2.13
C GLU A 159 30.91 24.38 -0.63
N ALA A 160 30.35 23.31 -0.06
CA ALA A 160 30.66 22.86 1.31
C ALA A 160 32.11 22.36 1.43
N ALA A 161 32.57 21.54 0.48
CA ALA A 161 33.95 21.04 0.44
C ALA A 161 34.97 22.20 0.28
N ALA A 162 34.64 23.22 -0.53
CA ALA A 162 35.50 24.40 -0.68
C ALA A 162 35.59 25.25 0.60
N LYS A 163 34.53 25.26 1.44
CA LYS A 163 34.58 25.88 2.77
C LYS A 163 35.38 25.04 3.78
N ALA A 164 35.23 23.71 3.76
CA ALA A 164 35.98 22.80 4.63
C ALA A 164 37.49 22.79 4.34
N ALA A 165 37.91 23.05 3.10
CA ALA A 165 39.32 23.16 2.71
C ALA A 165 40.05 24.39 3.28
N THR A 166 39.40 25.22 4.11
CA THR A 166 40.03 26.37 4.79
C THR A 166 40.18 26.21 6.30
N THR A 167 39.76 25.07 6.86
CA THR A 167 39.89 24.76 8.28
C THR A 167 41.08 23.84 8.52
N ASP A 168 41.92 24.16 9.52
CA ASP A 168 43.11 23.39 9.90
C ASP A 168 42.79 21.89 9.99
N GLU A 169 43.56 21.07 9.25
CA GLU A 169 43.45 19.61 9.29
C GLU A 169 43.47 19.13 10.75
N ASN A 170 42.52 18.26 11.10
CA ASN A 170 42.37 17.57 12.40
C ASN A 170 41.64 18.33 13.52
N THR A 171 40.97 19.47 13.25
CA THR A 171 40.05 20.09 14.23
C THR A 171 38.59 19.81 13.87
N PRO A 172 37.81 19.14 14.74
CA PRO A 172 36.38 18.95 14.52
C PRO A 172 35.62 20.28 14.45
N SER A 173 34.59 20.33 13.61
CA SER A 173 33.67 21.45 13.48
C SER A 173 32.91 21.69 14.79
N ASP A 174 32.59 22.95 15.11
CA ASP A 174 31.76 23.25 16.28
C ASP A 174 30.36 22.65 16.14
N ASP A 175 29.72 22.37 17.28
CA ASP A 175 28.35 21.84 17.39
C ASP A 175 28.11 20.47 16.69
N THR A 176 29.17 19.77 16.27
CA THR A 176 29.16 18.35 15.84
C THR A 176 29.72 17.44 16.93
N VAL A 177 29.49 16.13 16.85
CA VAL A 177 30.16 15.16 17.73
C VAL A 177 31.68 15.22 17.52
N TYR A 178 32.46 15.21 18.61
CA TYR A 178 33.89 15.60 18.68
C TYR A 178 34.18 17.10 18.62
N GLY A 179 33.22 17.92 18.18
CA GLY A 179 33.27 19.37 18.19
C GLY A 179 33.11 19.98 19.58
N THR A 180 33.43 21.26 19.70
CA THR A 180 33.10 22.04 20.90
C THR A 180 31.66 22.53 20.79
N LEU A 181 30.89 22.47 21.87
CA LEU A 181 29.54 23.05 21.94
C LEU A 181 29.62 24.59 22.02
N ALA A 182 29.83 25.24 20.89
CA ALA A 182 29.97 26.69 20.77
C ALA A 182 28.64 27.43 21.01
N SER A 183 27.52 26.78 20.72
CA SER A 183 26.15 27.29 20.88
C SER A 183 25.63 27.30 22.34
N LYS A 184 26.45 26.91 23.31
CA LYS A 184 26.05 26.69 24.72
C LYS A 184 25.28 27.85 25.37
N ASP A 185 25.57 29.09 25.02
CA ASP A 185 24.91 30.28 25.59
C ASP A 185 23.45 30.45 25.13
N THR A 186 23.05 29.80 24.04
CA THR A 186 21.68 29.83 23.51
C THR A 186 20.84 28.62 23.92
N LEU A 187 21.45 27.64 24.58
CA LEU A 187 20.81 26.37 24.94
C LEU A 187 20.32 26.36 26.39
N THR A 188 19.28 25.57 26.65
CA THR A 188 18.79 25.32 28.00
C THR A 188 19.71 24.31 28.68
N LYS A 189 20.31 24.66 29.81
CA LYS A 189 21.12 23.72 30.60
C LYS A 189 20.22 22.80 31.43
N GLU A 190 20.17 21.52 31.10
CA GLU A 190 19.35 20.48 31.75
C GLU A 190 20.11 19.71 32.85
N GLY A 191 21.44 19.76 32.83
CA GLY A 191 22.28 19.09 33.82
C GLY A 191 23.74 19.53 33.72
N ASP A 192 24.63 18.93 34.50
CA ASP A 192 26.04 19.36 34.56
C ASP A 192 26.72 19.38 33.18
N ALA A 193 26.44 18.36 32.37
CA ALA A 193 26.98 18.15 31.04
C ALA A 193 25.90 17.99 29.94
N PHE A 194 24.67 18.46 30.20
CA PHE A 194 23.53 18.30 29.29
C PHE A 194 22.94 19.65 28.90
N TYR A 195 22.79 19.86 27.59
CA TYR A 195 22.27 21.11 27.01
C TYR A 195 21.19 20.78 25.99
N LYS A 196 20.04 21.43 26.07
CA LYS A 196 18.91 21.22 25.18
C LYS A 196 18.71 22.42 24.26
N ASP A 197 18.63 22.15 22.97
CA ASP A 197 18.03 23.03 21.98
C ASP A 197 16.51 22.77 21.97
N GLU A 198 15.74 23.74 22.47
CA GLU A 198 14.29 23.65 22.54
C GLU A 198 13.61 23.87 21.18
N GLU A 199 14.27 24.53 20.23
CA GLU A 199 13.72 24.78 18.90
C GLU A 199 13.86 23.55 18.01
N LEU A 200 14.99 22.85 18.13
CA LEU A 200 15.29 21.66 17.33
C LEU A 200 14.95 20.34 18.05
N ASP A 201 14.56 20.39 19.32
CA ASP A 201 14.35 19.22 20.20
C ASP A 201 15.59 18.28 20.22
N VAL A 202 16.76 18.90 20.40
CA VAL A 202 18.06 18.22 20.39
C VAL A 202 18.72 18.33 21.76
N LEU A 203 19.19 17.21 22.29
CA LEU A 203 19.94 17.14 23.54
C LEU A 203 21.41 16.81 23.27
N TYR A 204 22.30 17.68 23.71
CA TYR A 204 23.74 17.50 23.65
C TYR A 204 24.24 16.98 25.00
N SER A 205 25.09 15.96 24.97
CA SER A 205 25.91 15.53 26.11
C SER A 205 27.36 15.91 25.84
N THR A 206 27.97 16.67 26.74
CA THR A 206 29.36 17.10 26.61
C THR A 206 30.29 16.38 27.61
N VAL A 207 31.59 16.46 27.36
CA VAL A 207 32.66 15.99 28.26
C VAL A 207 33.60 17.17 28.60
N GLU A 208 34.86 16.88 28.95
CA GLU A 208 35.84 17.91 29.28
C GLU A 208 36.02 18.91 28.12
N ASN A 209 36.22 20.19 28.46
CA ASN A 209 36.33 21.29 27.51
C ASN A 209 35.10 21.51 26.62
N ASP A 210 33.91 21.13 27.07
CA ASP A 210 32.65 21.25 26.32
C ASP A 210 32.66 20.49 24.97
N GLU A 211 33.52 19.50 24.81
CA GLU A 211 33.53 18.59 23.67
C GLU A 211 32.24 17.76 23.66
N ILE A 212 31.57 17.65 22.51
CA ILE A 212 30.33 16.90 22.36
C ILE A 212 30.63 15.40 22.23
N PHE A 213 30.14 14.65 23.20
CA PHE A 213 30.23 13.19 23.22
C PHE A 213 29.06 12.53 22.49
N GLN A 214 27.87 13.11 22.62
CA GLN A 214 26.65 12.55 22.05
C GLN A 214 25.65 13.65 21.74
N VAL A 215 24.91 13.45 20.65
CA VAL A 215 23.72 14.22 20.29
C VAL A 215 22.53 13.27 20.22
N LEU A 216 21.42 13.66 20.84
CA LEU A 216 20.13 12.99 20.79
C LEU A 216 19.11 13.91 20.12
N ILE A 217 18.64 13.51 18.94
CA ILE A 217 17.56 14.19 18.21
C ILE A 217 16.24 13.53 18.61
N GLN A 218 15.34 14.28 19.26
CA GLN A 218 14.06 13.75 19.71
C GLN A 218 12.98 14.00 18.66
N LEU A 219 12.34 12.93 18.18
CA LEU A 219 11.24 12.99 17.21
C LEU A 219 9.87 12.84 17.89
N GLY A 220 9.88 12.32 19.12
CA GLY A 220 8.69 12.14 19.96
C GLY A 220 7.92 10.85 19.69
N ASP A 221 7.10 10.45 20.66
CA ASP A 221 6.34 9.18 20.62
C ASP A 221 5.31 9.12 19.47
N GLU A 222 4.84 10.29 19.02
CA GLU A 222 3.88 10.47 17.91
C GLU A 222 4.57 10.49 16.54
N SER A 223 5.88 10.21 16.47
CA SER A 223 6.63 10.16 15.22
C SER A 223 6.04 9.13 14.25
N THR A 224 5.93 9.54 12.99
CA THR A 224 5.50 8.66 11.88
C THR A 224 6.66 8.17 11.03
N ILE A 225 7.91 8.42 11.45
CA ILE A 225 9.12 8.12 10.69
C ILE A 225 9.44 6.62 10.75
N ARG A 226 9.64 6.01 9.60
CA ARG A 226 9.88 4.58 9.42
C ARG A 226 11.31 4.34 8.97
N LYS A 227 12.07 3.55 9.73
CA LYS A 227 13.50 3.27 9.45
C LYS A 227 13.77 2.75 8.03
N ASP A 228 12.80 2.04 7.45
CA ASP A 228 12.89 1.41 6.13
C ASP A 228 12.47 2.32 4.97
N LEU A 229 11.51 3.23 5.20
CA LEU A 229 10.98 4.13 4.17
C LEU A 229 11.68 5.49 4.16
N ASP A 230 12.13 5.95 5.33
CA ASP A 230 12.62 7.32 5.55
C ASP A 230 14.14 7.36 5.79
N LYS A 231 14.87 6.35 5.29
CA LYS A 231 16.32 6.20 5.51
C LYS A 231 17.13 7.43 5.11
N ASN A 232 16.77 8.07 4.00
CA ASN A 232 17.46 9.28 3.53
C ASN A 232 17.28 10.43 4.53
N HIS A 233 16.06 10.65 5.00
CA HIS A 233 15.75 11.68 5.98
C HIS A 233 16.49 11.45 7.31
N LEU A 234 16.49 10.22 7.83
CA LEU A 234 17.23 9.86 9.05
C LEU A 234 18.74 10.04 8.89
N THR A 235 19.27 9.74 7.70
CA THR A 235 20.69 9.94 7.39
C THR A 235 21.03 11.43 7.37
N GLU A 236 20.19 12.27 6.77
CA GLU A 236 20.37 13.73 6.75
C GLU A 236 20.32 14.34 8.16
N LEU A 237 19.38 13.88 9.00
CA LEU A 237 19.29 14.30 10.41
C LEU A 237 20.59 14.00 11.17
N ALA A 238 21.12 12.77 11.04
CA ALA A 238 22.36 12.40 11.70
C ALA A 238 23.58 13.18 11.15
N ARG A 239 23.63 13.42 9.83
CA ARG A 239 24.74 14.13 9.17
C ARG A 239 24.90 15.57 9.65
N GLY A 240 23.85 16.21 10.16
CA GLY A 240 23.95 17.54 10.77
C GLY A 240 24.89 17.61 11.98
N TYR A 241 25.22 16.47 12.59
CA TYR A 241 26.02 16.37 13.82
C TYR A 241 27.33 15.58 13.63
N MET A 242 27.75 15.41 12.39
CA MET A 242 29.02 14.79 12.00
C MET A 242 29.80 15.74 11.09
N GLU A 243 31.10 15.50 10.89
CA GLU A 243 31.83 16.22 9.84
C GLU A 243 31.21 16.01 8.45
N SER A 244 31.31 17.02 7.60
CA SER A 244 30.70 17.01 6.26
C SER A 244 31.19 15.87 5.36
N ASP A 245 32.43 15.41 5.57
CA ASP A 245 33.09 14.32 4.85
C ASP A 245 32.85 12.94 5.48
N ALA A 246 32.04 12.86 6.55
CA ALA A 246 31.71 11.60 7.19
C ALA A 246 30.94 10.68 6.24
N THR A 247 31.44 9.46 6.04
CA THR A 247 30.86 8.44 5.14
C THR A 247 30.55 7.16 5.89
N LEU A 248 29.48 6.46 5.49
CA LEU A 248 29.08 5.19 6.08
C LEU A 248 30.13 4.11 5.77
N ILE A 249 30.74 3.54 6.81
CA ILE A 249 31.73 2.46 6.69
C ILE A 249 31.19 1.10 7.12
N GLN A 250 30.15 1.06 7.97
CA GLN A 250 29.59 -0.20 8.46
C GLN A 250 28.09 -0.07 8.78
N THR A 251 27.32 -1.10 8.43
CA THR A 251 25.95 -1.32 8.94
C THR A 251 25.98 -2.45 9.97
N VAL A 252 25.77 -2.11 11.24
CA VAL A 252 25.78 -3.08 12.36
C VAL A 252 24.44 -3.79 12.46
N SER A 253 23.34 -3.04 12.27
CA SER A 253 21.97 -3.55 12.20
C SER A 253 21.08 -2.58 11.39
N ASP A 254 19.78 -2.85 11.31
CA ASP A 254 18.82 -1.93 10.68
C ASP A 254 18.60 -0.63 11.50
N GLU A 255 19.13 -0.59 12.73
CA GLU A 255 19.03 0.53 13.66
C GLU A 255 20.38 1.10 14.07
N SER A 256 21.51 0.54 13.61
CA SER A 256 22.84 0.95 14.07
C SER A 256 23.87 0.96 12.95
N PHE A 257 24.57 2.08 12.80
CA PHE A 257 25.43 2.39 11.67
C PHE A 257 26.71 3.08 12.15
N VAL A 258 27.83 2.80 11.48
CA VAL A 258 29.12 3.44 11.77
C VAL A 258 29.56 4.27 10.57
N TYR A 259 29.86 5.54 10.84
CA TYR A 259 30.40 6.49 9.89
C TYR A 259 31.85 6.83 10.25
N GLU A 260 32.65 7.23 9.27
CA GLU A 260 34.02 7.71 9.46
C GLU A 260 34.22 9.02 8.73
N SER A 261 34.82 10.01 9.40
CA SER A 261 35.33 11.23 8.80
C SER A 261 36.84 11.10 8.60
N PRO A 262 37.33 11.03 7.35
CA PRO A 262 38.76 10.99 7.07
C PRO A 262 39.51 12.27 7.49
N SER A 263 38.87 13.44 7.42
CA SER A 263 39.51 14.75 7.71
C SER A 263 39.94 14.91 9.17
N ILE A 264 39.21 14.30 10.11
CA ILE A 264 39.55 14.31 11.54
C ILE A 264 39.93 12.92 12.08
N ASN A 265 39.92 11.89 11.24
CA ASN A 265 40.23 10.50 11.59
C ASN A 265 39.42 10.03 12.82
N LYS A 266 38.10 10.26 12.77
CA LYS A 266 37.14 9.87 13.82
C LYS A 266 35.96 9.10 13.24
N THR A 267 35.35 8.29 14.10
CA THR A 267 34.20 7.45 13.76
C THR A 267 32.99 7.79 14.62
N TYR A 268 31.82 7.73 14.01
CA TYR A 268 30.55 8.04 14.66
C TYR A 268 29.68 6.80 14.68
N THR A 269 28.96 6.58 15.77
CA THR A 269 27.87 5.59 15.82
C THR A 269 26.54 6.32 15.73
N VAL A 270 25.70 5.91 14.78
CA VAL A 270 24.34 6.40 14.61
C VAL A 270 23.38 5.29 14.99
N ASP A 271 22.56 5.52 16.02
CA ASP A 271 21.57 4.55 16.51
C ASP A 271 20.15 5.10 16.45
N TYR A 272 19.19 4.28 16.00
CA TYR A 272 17.77 4.59 15.97
C TYR A 272 17.05 3.94 17.16
N MET A 273 16.29 4.74 17.90
CA MET A 273 15.37 4.23 18.92
C MET A 273 13.96 4.18 18.35
N LEU A 274 13.30 3.03 18.50
CA LEU A 274 11.95 2.78 17.99
C LEU A 274 10.92 2.74 19.13
N ASN A 275 9.68 3.12 18.84
CA ASN A 275 8.54 2.79 19.70
C ASN A 275 8.03 1.36 19.45
N ASP A 276 7.02 0.95 20.23
CA ASP A 276 6.40 -0.38 20.15
C ASP A 276 5.75 -0.69 18.78
N GLU A 277 5.45 0.34 17.99
CA GLU A 277 4.87 0.23 16.65
C GLU A 277 5.93 0.20 15.54
N GLY A 278 7.21 0.36 15.87
CA GLY A 278 8.34 0.32 14.95
C GLY A 278 8.65 1.65 14.25
N TYR A 279 8.11 2.79 14.74
CA TYR A 279 8.48 4.13 14.28
C TYR A 279 9.70 4.66 15.06
N VAL A 280 10.55 5.43 14.38
CA VAL A 280 11.74 6.04 14.98
C VAL A 280 11.32 7.24 15.82
N ILE A 281 11.58 7.18 17.12
CA ILE A 281 11.26 8.24 18.09
C ILE A 281 12.47 9.07 18.51
N ALA A 282 13.68 8.56 18.25
CA ALA A 282 14.92 9.28 18.48
C ALA A 282 16.07 8.76 17.62
N VAL A 283 17.02 9.65 17.33
CA VAL A 283 18.29 9.35 16.65
C VAL A 283 19.44 9.78 17.56
N TYR A 284 20.38 8.88 17.81
CA TYR A 284 21.61 9.16 18.55
C TYR A 284 22.77 9.25 17.57
N VAL A 285 23.60 10.28 17.71
CA VAL A 285 24.93 10.36 17.08
C VAL A 285 25.95 10.43 18.20
N THR A 286 26.84 9.45 18.28
CA THR A 286 27.73 9.27 19.43
C THR A 286 29.16 9.05 18.96
N GLN A 287 30.14 9.50 19.76
CA GLN A 287 31.52 9.08 19.57
C GLN A 287 31.61 7.54 19.59
N ALA A 288 32.21 6.94 18.57
CA ALA A 288 32.46 5.50 18.59
C ALA A 288 33.59 5.19 19.60
N MET A 289 33.40 4.16 20.43
CA MET A 289 34.39 3.65 21.39
C MET A 289 35.42 2.72 20.75
#